data_AF-A0A653WMH2-F1
#
_entry.id   AF-A0A653WMH2-F1
#
_cell.length_a   1.000
_cell.length_b   1.000
_cell.length_c   1.000
_cell.angle_alpha   90.00
_cell.angle_beta   90.00
_cell.angle_gamma   90.00
#
_symmetry.space_group_name_H-M   'P 1'
#
loop_
_entity.id
_entity.type
_entity.pdbx_description
1 polymer ?
#
loop_
_entity_poly.entity_id
_entity_poly.type
_entity_poly.pdbx_seq_one_letter_code
_entity_poly.pdbx_strand_id
1 'polypeptide(L)'
;MPQQPTASPISTGALVLRYSGFLIIGVVLLNVVFLALESYFKFSPGNMGAMGIFLIWGAGTWVGQLWFLREQVRPASGRAWTVAALCALVTYAVQAAFVLLAAGVALSEFGTLGLRRSSDQMVILGVFVGVALLELLVIRLAISMGAKGAEKRAQRQAAKA
;
A
#
# COMPACT_ATOMS: atom_id res chain seq x y z
N MET A 1 1.20 6.08 -40.23
CA MET A 1 0.71 5.51 -38.95
C MET A 1 -0.11 6.58 -38.25
N PRO A 2 -1.41 6.40 -38.01
CA PRO A 2 -2.18 7.38 -37.24
C PRO A 2 -1.59 7.43 -35.83
N GLN A 3 -1.08 8.59 -35.43
CA GLN A 3 -0.62 8.81 -34.06
C GLN A 3 -1.84 8.72 -33.15
N GLN A 4 -1.88 7.68 -32.32
CA GLN A 4 -2.87 7.61 -31.24
C GLN A 4 -2.70 8.88 -30.40
N PRO A 5 -3.80 9.62 -30.10
CA PRO A 5 -3.71 10.77 -29.24
C PRO A 5 -3.06 10.32 -27.93
N THR A 6 -1.90 10.86 -27.61
CA THR A 6 -1.24 10.62 -26.34
C THR A 6 -2.20 11.11 -25.25
N ALA A 7 -2.95 10.18 -24.67
CA ALA A 7 -3.82 10.48 -23.54
C ALA A 7 -2.97 11.22 -22.51
N SER A 8 -3.46 12.38 -22.06
CA SER A 8 -2.72 13.21 -21.14
C SER A 8 -2.35 12.39 -19.90
N PRO A 9 -1.08 12.47 -19.45
CA PRO A 9 -0.60 11.66 -18.34
C PRO A 9 -1.48 11.87 -17.12
N ILE A 10 -1.85 10.79 -16.45
CA ILE A 10 -2.70 10.88 -15.26
C ILE A 10 -1.94 11.66 -14.18
N SER A 11 -2.62 12.60 -13.53
CA SER A 11 -2.02 13.37 -12.44
C SER A 11 -1.54 12.43 -11.33
N THR A 12 -0.33 12.67 -10.84
CA THR A 12 0.27 12.00 -9.68
C THR A 12 -0.70 12.00 -8.49
N GLY A 13 -1.37 13.13 -8.23
CA GLY A 13 -2.34 13.25 -7.14
C GLY A 13 -3.56 12.33 -7.33
N ALA A 14 -4.03 12.15 -8.57
CA ALA A 14 -5.14 11.25 -8.86
C ALA A 14 -4.78 9.77 -8.66
N LEU A 15 -3.53 9.37 -8.95
CA LEU A 15 -3.04 8.03 -8.66
C LEU A 15 -2.96 7.79 -7.15
N VAL A 16 -2.40 8.75 -6.40
CA VAL A 16 -2.27 8.66 -4.94
C VAL A 16 -3.65 8.67 -4.26
N LEU A 17 -4.61 9.45 -4.75
CA LEU A 17 -5.99 9.45 -4.22
C LEU A 17 -6.71 8.12 -4.46
N ARG A 18 -6.48 7.48 -5.61
CA ARG A 18 -7.05 6.15 -5.88
C ARG A 18 -6.38 5.08 -5.05
N TYR A 19 -5.07 5.19 -4.83
CA TYR A 19 -4.34 4.34 -3.91
C TYR A 19 -4.88 4.46 -2.48
N SER A 20 -5.05 5.69 -1.98
CA SER A 20 -5.56 5.95 -0.64
C SER A 20 -6.97 5.42 -0.45
N GLY A 21 -7.86 5.65 -1.44
CA GLY A 21 -9.22 5.09 -1.41
C GLY A 21 -9.22 3.57 -1.34
N PHE A 22 -8.42 2.90 -2.18
CA PHE A 22 -8.31 1.44 -2.14
C PHE A 22 -7.76 0.93 -0.80
N LEU A 23 -6.74 1.61 -0.27
CA LEU A 23 -6.11 1.23 1.00
C LEU A 23 -7.09 1.38 2.16
N ILE A 24 -7.79 2.51 2.27
CA ILE A 24 -8.79 2.75 3.32
C ILE A 24 -9.91 1.72 3.22
N ILE A 25 -10.48 1.51 2.03
CA ILE A 25 -11.56 0.53 1.82
C ILE A 25 -11.08 -0.88 2.19
N GLY A 26 -9.88 -1.27 1.77
CA GLY A 26 -9.34 -2.59 2.08
C GLY A 26 -9.08 -2.80 3.57
N VAL A 27 -8.61 -1.76 4.28
CA VAL A 27 -8.44 -1.82 5.74
C VAL A 27 -9.79 -1.94 6.45
N VAL A 28 -10.81 -1.17 6.02
CA VAL A 28 -12.15 -1.26 6.60
C VAL A 28 -12.76 -2.65 6.35
N LEU A 29 -12.66 -3.16 5.12
CA LEU A 29 -13.15 -4.49 4.77
C LEU A 29 -12.46 -5.59 5.58
N LEU A 30 -11.13 -5.53 5.73
CA LEU A 30 -10.42 -6.48 6.57
C LEU A 30 -10.93 -6.44 8.01
N ASN A 31 -11.07 -5.24 8.60
CA ASN A 31 -11.60 -5.11 9.97
C ASN A 31 -13.01 -5.69 10.11
N VAL A 32 -13.90 -5.46 9.14
CA VAL A 32 -15.26 -6.03 9.16
C VAL A 32 -15.22 -7.57 9.08
N VAL A 33 -14.39 -8.11 8.18
CA VAL A 33 -14.21 -9.57 8.05
C VAL A 33 -13.62 -10.15 9.34
N PHE A 34 -12.70 -9.43 10.00
CA PHE A 34 -12.15 -9.83 11.30
C PHE A 34 -13.20 -9.91 12.38
N LEU A 35 -13.97 -8.84 12.55
CA LEU A 35 -15.04 -8.81 13.54
C LEU A 35 -16.05 -9.94 13.29
N ALA A 36 -16.35 -10.25 12.03
CA ALA A 36 -17.19 -11.40 11.68
C ALA A 36 -16.52 -12.74 12.04
N LEU A 37 -15.26 -12.96 11.68
CA LEU A 37 -14.56 -14.21 12.00
C LEU A 37 -14.39 -14.44 13.50
N GLU A 38 -14.11 -13.37 14.25
CA GLU A 38 -14.01 -13.43 15.70
C GLU A 38 -15.38 -13.75 16.35
N SER A 39 -16.45 -13.06 15.92
CA SER A 39 -17.79 -13.24 16.48
C SER A 39 -18.43 -14.59 16.13
N TYR A 40 -18.22 -15.10 14.90
CA TYR A 40 -18.86 -16.34 14.43
C TYR A 40 -17.99 -17.59 14.60
N PHE A 41 -16.66 -17.47 14.51
CA PHE A 41 -15.75 -18.63 14.52
C PHE A 41 -14.80 -18.66 15.72
N LYS A 42 -14.85 -17.68 16.64
CA LYS A 42 -13.93 -17.54 17.79
C LYS A 42 -12.46 -17.68 17.39
N PHE A 43 -12.14 -17.23 16.18
CA PHE A 43 -10.81 -17.37 15.62
C PHE A 43 -9.91 -16.32 16.24
N SER A 44 -8.97 -16.73 17.11
CA SER A 44 -7.98 -15.82 17.71
C SER A 44 -6.76 -15.75 16.79
N PRO A 45 -6.53 -14.64 16.08
CA PRO A 45 -5.49 -14.57 15.08
C PRO A 45 -4.15 -14.22 15.73
N GLY A 46 -3.37 -15.24 16.07
CA GLY A 46 -2.11 -15.07 16.82
C GLY A 46 -0.96 -14.39 16.08
N ASN A 47 -1.01 -14.23 14.74
CA ASN A 47 0.07 -13.56 14.02
C ASN A 47 -0.36 -13.09 12.62
N MET A 48 -0.83 -11.84 12.49
CA MET A 48 -1.35 -11.29 11.22
C MET A 48 -0.65 -10.04 10.74
N GLY A 49 0.55 -9.73 11.26
CA GLY A 49 1.36 -8.60 10.81
C GLY A 49 1.62 -8.62 9.29
N ALA A 50 1.63 -9.79 8.66
CA ALA A 50 1.80 -9.94 7.21
C ALA A 50 0.59 -9.48 6.36
N MET A 51 -0.62 -9.36 6.92
CA MET A 51 -1.82 -8.98 6.17
C MET A 51 -1.78 -7.54 5.67
N GLY A 52 -1.11 -6.64 6.39
CA GLY A 52 -0.89 -5.27 5.94
C GLY A 52 -0.10 -5.20 4.63
N ILE A 53 0.92 -6.06 4.48
CA ILE A 53 1.78 -6.10 3.29
C ILE A 53 0.98 -6.55 2.06
N PHE A 54 0.08 -7.53 2.20
CA PHE A 54 -0.77 -7.97 1.08
C PHE A 54 -1.72 -6.87 0.59
N LEU A 55 -2.20 -6.04 1.52
CA LEU A 55 -3.08 -4.91 1.23
C LEU A 55 -2.34 -3.82 0.44
N ILE A 56 -1.13 -3.47 0.92
CA ILE A 56 -0.20 -2.54 0.25
C ILE A 56 0.15 -3.07 -1.14
N TRP A 57 0.44 -4.36 -1.26
CA TRP A 57 0.75 -5.03 -2.53
C TRP A 57 -0.41 -4.95 -3.51
N GLY A 58 -1.62 -5.27 -3.07
CA GLY A 58 -2.84 -5.21 -3.87
C GLY A 58 -3.11 -3.79 -4.38
N ALA A 59 -3.03 -2.80 -3.49
CA ALA A 59 -3.20 -1.39 -3.82
C ALA A 59 -2.15 -0.92 -4.85
N GLY A 60 -0.87 -1.25 -4.63
CA GLY A 60 0.21 -0.91 -5.55
C GLY A 60 0.04 -1.56 -6.93
N THR A 61 -0.36 -2.84 -6.96
CA THR A 61 -0.63 -3.57 -8.21
C THR A 61 -1.79 -2.94 -8.98
N TRP A 62 -2.88 -2.56 -8.29
CA TRP A 62 -4.03 -1.89 -8.89
C TRP A 62 -3.65 -0.56 -9.53
N VAL A 63 -2.90 0.27 -8.81
CA VAL A 63 -2.38 1.56 -9.33
C VAL A 63 -1.50 1.34 -10.56
N GLY A 64 -0.64 0.32 -10.54
CA GLY A 64 0.20 -0.05 -11.68
C GLY A 64 -0.61 -0.46 -12.92
N GLN A 65 -1.68 -1.24 -12.73
CA GLN A 65 -2.58 -1.63 -13.83
C GLN A 65 -3.31 -0.41 -14.40
N LEU A 66 -3.86 0.43 -13.53
CA LEU A 66 -4.56 1.65 -13.91
C LEU A 66 -3.66 2.61 -14.71
N TRP A 67 -2.40 2.76 -14.27
CA TRP A 67 -1.40 3.54 -14.97
C TRP A 67 -1.23 3.05 -16.41
N PHE A 68 -0.99 1.76 -16.59
CA PHE A 68 -0.80 1.19 -17.93
C PHE A 68 -2.07 1.31 -18.79
N LEU A 69 -3.26 1.06 -18.23
CA LEU A 69 -4.51 1.18 -18.98
C LEU A 69 -4.75 2.61 -19.49
N ARG A 70 -4.31 3.62 -18.74
CA ARG A 70 -4.49 5.04 -19.08
C ARG A 70 -3.44 5.57 -20.02
N GLU A 71 -2.18 5.22 -19.79
CA GLU A 71 -1.06 5.81 -20.53
C GLU A 71 -0.50 4.90 -21.60
N GLN A 72 -0.87 3.61 -21.61
CA GLN A 72 -0.35 2.57 -22.51
C GLN A 72 1.18 2.43 -22.49
N VAL A 73 1.82 2.99 -21.46
CA VAL A 73 3.28 3.03 -21.29
C VAL A 73 3.63 2.56 -19.88
N ARG A 74 4.78 1.89 -19.76
CA ARG A 74 5.33 1.49 -18.46
C ARG A 74 5.72 2.72 -17.64
N PRO A 75 5.58 2.67 -16.31
CA PRO A 75 5.92 3.80 -15.46
C PRO A 75 7.43 4.12 -15.57
N ALA A 76 7.75 5.31 -16.09
CA ALA A 76 9.12 5.82 -16.19
C ALA A 76 9.75 5.94 -14.80
N SER A 77 11.04 5.61 -14.67
CA SER A 77 11.72 5.43 -13.38
C SER A 77 11.52 6.62 -12.44
N GLY A 78 11.69 7.86 -12.91
CA GLY A 78 11.54 9.07 -12.09
C GLY A 78 10.13 9.25 -11.49
N ARG A 79 9.09 9.34 -12.32
CA ARG A 79 7.71 9.57 -11.83
C ARG A 79 7.18 8.39 -11.01
N ALA A 80 7.64 7.17 -11.29
CA ALA A 80 7.30 5.98 -10.53
C ALA A 80 7.81 6.05 -9.07
N TRP A 81 9.01 6.60 -8.85
CA TRP A 81 9.55 6.79 -7.50
C TRP A 81 8.79 7.85 -6.73
N THR A 82 8.47 8.99 -7.34
CA THR A 82 7.66 10.03 -6.69
C THR A 82 6.29 9.49 -6.27
N VAL A 83 5.61 8.74 -7.16
CA VAL A 83 4.30 8.14 -6.86
C VAL A 83 4.43 7.09 -5.76
N ALA A 84 5.45 6.22 -5.81
CA ALA A 84 5.67 5.21 -4.77
C ALA A 84 5.96 5.86 -3.40
N ALA A 85 6.76 6.92 -3.36
CA ALA A 85 7.05 7.65 -2.13
C ALA A 85 5.81 8.32 -1.53
N LEU A 86 4.97 8.95 -2.37
CA LEU A 86 3.70 9.54 -1.92
C LEU A 86 2.72 8.46 -1.42
N CYS A 87 2.62 7.33 -2.11
CA CYS A 87 1.82 6.19 -1.65
C CYS A 87 2.35 5.62 -0.32
N ALA A 88 3.67 5.56 -0.13
CA ALA A 88 4.28 5.14 1.12
C ALA A 88 3.93 6.11 2.25
N LEU A 89 4.05 7.43 2.02
CA LEU A 89 3.63 8.45 2.99
C LEU A 89 2.16 8.31 3.40
N VAL A 90 1.27 8.07 2.44
CA VAL A 90 -0.15 7.80 2.73
C VAL A 90 -0.31 6.53 3.57
N THR A 91 0.45 5.48 3.25
CA THR A 91 0.43 4.22 4.00
C THR A 91 0.85 4.45 5.45
N TYR A 92 1.93 5.19 5.70
CA TYR A 92 2.36 5.54 7.06
C TYR A 92 1.35 6.41 7.79
N ALA A 93 0.74 7.38 7.10
CA ALA A 93 -0.29 8.23 7.70
C ALA A 93 -1.49 7.40 8.17
N VAL A 94 -1.92 6.43 7.35
CA VAL A 94 -3.00 5.51 7.72
C VAL A 94 -2.56 4.61 8.88
N GLN A 95 -1.38 3.99 8.83
CA GLN A 95 -0.87 3.18 9.93
C GLN A 95 -0.77 3.98 11.24
N ALA A 96 -0.21 5.19 11.20
CA ALA A 96 -0.10 6.07 12.36
C ALA A 96 -1.48 6.43 12.92
N ALA A 97 -2.47 6.72 12.07
CA ALA A 97 -3.84 6.95 12.51
C ALA A 97 -4.43 5.74 13.23
N PHE A 98 -4.22 4.52 12.72
CA PHE A 98 -4.67 3.30 13.39
C PHE A 98 -3.94 3.05 14.72
N VAL A 99 -2.63 3.27 14.78
CA VAL A 99 -1.85 3.17 16.02
C VAL A 99 -2.36 4.17 17.05
N LEU A 100 -2.62 5.42 16.65
CA LEU A 100 -3.18 6.45 17.54
C LEU A 100 -4.59 6.11 18.02
N LEU A 101 -5.44 5.58 17.13
CA LEU A 101 -6.78 5.12 17.51
C LEU A 101 -6.71 3.95 18.49
N ALA A 102 -5.85 2.96 18.23
CA ALA A 102 -5.64 1.83 19.14
C ALA A 102 -5.07 2.28 20.49
N ALA A 103 -4.08 3.18 20.49
CA ALA A 103 -3.48 3.73 21.70
C ALA A 103 -4.45 4.62 22.49
N GLY A 104 -5.33 5.36 21.81
CA GLY A 104 -6.39 6.15 22.43
C GLY A 104 -7.43 5.28 23.14
N VAL A 105 -7.64 4.04 22.68
CA VAL A 105 -8.50 3.04 23.34
C VAL A 105 -7.73 2.31 24.46
N ALA A 106 -6.40 2.17 24.34
CA ALA A 106 -5.52 1.46 25.27
C ALA A 106 -4.73 2.39 26.24
N LEU A 107 -5.27 3.58 26.54
CA LEU A 107 -4.63 4.63 27.35
C LEU A 107 -4.25 4.19 28.79
N SER A 108 -4.62 2.99 29.23
CA SER A 108 -4.19 2.40 30.51
C SER A 108 -2.89 1.58 30.45
N GLU A 109 -2.46 1.10 29.28
CA GLU A 109 -1.30 0.17 29.18
C GLU A 109 -0.04 0.79 28.55
N PHE A 110 -0.18 1.92 27.83
CA PHE A 110 0.96 2.59 27.20
C PHE A 110 1.85 3.38 28.18
N GLY A 111 1.41 3.57 29.44
CA GLY A 111 2.21 4.20 30.51
C GLY A 111 3.45 3.40 30.93
N THR A 112 3.58 2.15 30.48
CA THR A 112 4.69 1.24 30.83
C THR A 112 5.52 0.77 29.65
N LEU A 113 5.40 1.39 28.46
CA LEU A 113 6.44 1.26 27.44
C LEU A 113 7.70 1.95 27.96
N GLY A 114 8.51 1.19 28.68
CA GLY A 114 9.76 1.61 29.31
C GLY A 114 10.78 2.10 28.28
N LEU A 115 10.60 3.32 27.80
CA LEU A 115 11.57 4.10 27.03
C LEU A 115 12.76 4.54 27.90
N ARG A 116 13.23 3.67 28.80
CA ARG A 116 14.18 4.02 29.88
C ARG A 116 15.64 3.66 29.55
N ARG A 117 15.97 3.35 28.29
CA ARG A 117 17.35 3.24 27.80
C ARG A 117 17.49 3.80 26.38
N SER A 118 18.38 4.76 26.20
CA SER A 118 18.66 5.41 24.90
C SER A 118 19.12 4.42 23.83
N SER A 119 19.74 3.30 24.21
CA SER A 119 20.18 2.24 23.29
C SER A 119 19.02 1.51 22.61
N ASP A 120 17.94 1.22 23.34
CA ASP A 120 16.82 0.44 22.79
C ASP A 120 15.98 1.30 21.83
N GLN A 121 15.93 2.61 22.09
CA GLN A 121 15.26 3.57 21.21
C GLN A 121 15.92 3.66 19.82
N MET A 122 17.25 3.57 19.73
CA MET A 122 17.96 3.54 18.44
C MET A 122 17.66 2.26 17.65
N VAL A 123 17.59 1.11 18.33
CA VAL A 123 17.24 -0.17 17.67
C VAL A 123 15.81 -0.14 17.17
N ILE A 124 14.86 0.34 17.98
CA ILE A 124 13.45 0.48 17.60
C ILE A 124 13.32 1.42 16.40
N LEU A 125 13.94 2.60 16.44
CA LEU A 125 13.92 3.55 15.32
C LEU A 125 14.51 2.93 14.05
N GLY A 126 15.63 2.20 14.17
CA GLY A 126 16.26 1.50 13.05
C GLY A 126 15.33 0.46 12.41
N VAL A 127 14.59 -0.30 13.21
CA VAL A 127 13.59 -1.27 12.72
C VAL A 127 12.44 -0.54 12.01
N PHE A 128 11.91 0.53 12.57
CA PHE A 128 10.84 1.33 11.94
C PHE A 128 11.28 1.90 10.59
N VAL A 129 12.49 2.48 10.51
CA VAL A 129 13.03 3.00 9.26
C VAL A 129 13.26 1.86 8.25
N GLY A 130 13.77 0.70 8.70
CA GLY A 130 13.96 -0.47 7.86
C GLY A 130 12.65 -0.98 7.26
N VAL A 131 11.59 -1.08 8.07
CA VAL A 131 10.25 -1.49 7.62
C VAL A 131 9.68 -0.45 6.65
N ALA A 132 9.84 0.84 6.93
CA ALA A 132 9.38 1.89 6.03
C ALA A 132 10.09 1.81 4.66
N LEU A 133 11.41 1.65 4.65
CA LEU A 133 12.13 1.48 3.38
C LEU A 133 11.67 0.22 2.63
N LEU A 134 11.44 -0.87 3.36
CA LEU A 134 10.91 -2.10 2.78
C LEU A 134 9.52 -1.87 2.15
N GLU A 135 8.59 -1.21 2.86
CA GLU A 135 7.25 -0.91 2.35
C GLU A 135 7.29 -0.06 1.09
N LEU A 136 8.15 0.96 1.07
CA LEU A 136 8.34 1.80 -0.11
C LEU A 136 8.80 0.97 -1.32
N LEU A 137 9.77 0.07 -1.11
CA LEU A 137 10.25 -0.84 -2.15
C LEU A 137 9.17 -1.81 -2.61
N VAL A 138 8.37 -2.34 -1.68
CA VAL A 138 7.23 -3.21 -1.97
C VAL A 138 6.19 -2.48 -2.82
N ILE A 139 5.82 -1.25 -2.47
CA ILE A 139 4.89 -0.41 -3.26
C ILE A 139 5.45 -0.19 -4.66
N ARG A 140 6.74 0.18 -4.77
CA ARG A 140 7.41 0.43 -6.04
C ARG A 140 7.44 -0.81 -6.93
N LEU A 141 7.69 -1.98 -6.34
CA LEU A 141 7.69 -3.27 -7.02
C LEU A 141 6.28 -3.63 -7.48
N ALA A 142 5.28 -3.53 -6.60
CA ALA A 142 3.88 -3.81 -6.89
C ALA A 142 3.34 -2.96 -8.05
N ILE A 143 3.63 -1.65 -8.07
CA ILE A 143 3.25 -0.76 -9.18
C ILE A 143 3.87 -1.25 -10.51
N SER A 144 5.14 -1.64 -10.48
CA SER A 144 5.83 -2.12 -11.68
C SER A 144 5.26 -3.45 -12.18
N MET A 145 4.92 -4.35 -11.27
CA MET A 145 4.35 -5.65 -11.58
C MET A 145 2.91 -5.51 -12.09
N GLY A 146 2.12 -4.61 -11.50
CA GLY A 146 0.78 -4.27 -11.96
C GLY A 146 0.78 -3.77 -13.41
N ALA A 147 1.68 -2.83 -13.74
CA ALA A 147 1.83 -2.31 -15.10
C ALA A 147 2.26 -3.40 -16.10
N LYS A 148 3.29 -4.19 -15.75
CA LYS A 148 3.74 -5.34 -16.58
C LYS A 148 2.62 -6.38 -16.79
N GLY A 149 1.82 -6.62 -15.76
CA GLY A 149 0.69 -7.54 -15.82
C GLY A 149 -0.40 -7.07 -16.78
N ALA A 150 -0.74 -5.77 -16.75
CA ALA A 150 -1.73 -5.18 -17.65
C ALA A 150 -1.25 -5.20 -19.11
N GLU A 151 0.01 -4.91 -19.36
CA GLU A 151 0.62 -5.00 -20.69
C GLU A 151 0.54 -6.40 -21.29
N LYS A 152 0.92 -7.43 -20.51
CA LYS A 152 0.82 -8.82 -20.94
C LYS A 152 -0.63 -9.22 -21.24
N ARG A 153 -1.61 -8.69 -20.47
CA ARG A 153 -3.04 -8.94 -20.71
C ARG A 153 -3.49 -8.28 -22.01
N ALA A 154 -3.09 -7.03 -22.26
CA ALA A 154 -3.41 -6.31 -23.50
C ALA A 154 -2.82 -7.02 -24.73
N GLN A 155 -1.57 -7.47 -24.67
CA GLN A 155 -0.93 -8.25 -25.75
C GLN A 155 -1.67 -9.57 -26.04
N ARG A 156 -2.10 -10.28 -24.99
CA ARG A 156 -2.88 -11.53 -25.15
C ARG A 156 -4.27 -11.28 -25.74
N GLN A 157 -4.89 -10.14 -25.45
CA GLN A 157 -6.18 -9.78 -26.04
C GLN A 157 -6.02 -9.39 -27.51
N ALA A 158 -4.97 -8.63 -27.86
CA ALA A 158 -4.65 -8.29 -29.24
C ALA A 158 -4.28 -9.53 -30.08
N ALA A 159 -3.63 -10.53 -29.49
CA ALA A 159 -3.30 -11.79 -30.18
C ALA A 159 -4.50 -12.75 -30.36
N LYS A 160 -5.64 -12.47 -29.71
CA LYS A 160 -6.88 -13.26 -29.81
C LYS A 160 -7.95 -12.60 -30.69
N ALA A 161 -7.74 -11.34 -31.09
CA ALA A 161 -8.60 -10.59 -31.99
C ALA A 161 -8.11 -10.74 -33.43
#